data_AF-A0A097IHW9-F1
#
_entry.id   AF-A0A097IHW9-F1
#
_cell.length_a   1.000
_cell.length_b   1.000
_cell.length_c   1.000
_cell.angle_alpha   90.00
_cell.angle_beta   90.00
_cell.angle_gamma   90.00
#
_symmetry.space_group_name_H-M   'P 1'
#
loop_
_entity.id
_entity.type
_entity.pdbx_description
1 polymer ?
#
loop_
_entity_poly.entity_id
_entity_poly.type
_entity_poly.pdbx_seq_one_letter_code
_entity_poly.pdbx_strand_id
1 'polypeptide(L)'
;MNAGSAIAVLLLVTAMGVLGWRLGVPARQAAEQPSLTVPQQTTTQASAPSSEPAPAPRSYTTGAPGNGVTSPEFSQAVFGAFYESYSAGGNPNVTVNAYSPVTHITYTMTCRETGSTVTCTGGNNAVVVIS
;
A
#
# COMPACT_ATOMS: atom_id res chain seq x y z
N MET A 1 -32.82 25.75 3.98
CA MET A 1 -31.49 25.46 3.42
C MET A 1 -30.96 24.28 4.19
N ASN A 2 -31.13 23.09 3.63
CA ASN A 2 -30.88 21.82 4.31
C ASN A 2 -29.41 21.44 4.13
N ALA A 3 -28.75 20.98 5.20
CA ALA A 3 -27.56 20.13 5.12
C ALA A 3 -27.72 19.05 6.20
N GLY A 4 -28.06 17.83 5.76
CA GLY A 4 -28.12 16.61 6.58
C GLY A 4 -26.72 16.17 7.01
N SER A 5 -26.52 15.68 8.24
CA SER A 5 -26.87 14.33 8.74
C SER A 5 -26.16 13.20 7.99
N ALA A 6 -25.12 12.61 8.58
CA ALA A 6 -25.24 11.29 9.23
C ALA A 6 -23.90 10.73 9.80
N ILE A 7 -23.88 10.52 11.12
CA ILE A 7 -23.50 9.26 11.83
C ILE A 7 -22.02 8.84 11.71
N ALA A 8 -21.15 9.27 12.63
CA ALA A 8 -20.88 8.67 13.95
C ALA A 8 -19.94 7.45 13.92
N VAL A 9 -18.70 7.62 14.39
CA VAL A 9 -18.09 6.67 15.33
C VAL A 9 -17.39 7.49 16.41
N LEU A 10 -18.09 7.60 17.52
CA LEU A 10 -17.62 8.15 18.78
C LEU A 10 -16.59 7.22 19.42
N LEU A 11 -15.52 7.86 19.91
CA LEU A 11 -14.91 7.66 21.23
C LEU A 11 -14.07 6.40 21.51
N LEU A 12 -12.79 6.68 21.78
CA LEU A 12 -12.02 6.35 22.99
C LEU A 12 -10.65 5.76 22.65
N VAL A 13 -9.65 6.62 22.42
CA VAL A 13 -8.25 6.23 22.65
C VAL A 13 -7.64 7.20 23.66
N THR A 14 -8.27 7.29 24.84
CA THR A 14 -7.65 7.88 26.02
C THR A 14 -6.83 6.81 26.73
N ALA A 15 -5.51 7.02 26.72
CA ALA A 15 -4.53 6.57 27.71
C ALA A 15 -4.53 5.08 28.08
N MET A 16 -3.63 4.28 27.49
CA MET A 16 -2.98 3.13 28.16
C MET A 16 -1.72 2.72 27.40
N GLY A 17 -0.58 3.35 27.69
CA GLY A 17 0.70 2.99 27.07
C GLY A 17 1.95 3.20 27.92
N VAL A 18 1.82 3.51 29.22
CA VAL A 18 2.98 3.83 30.07
C VAL A 18 3.00 3.07 31.41
N LEU A 19 2.01 2.21 31.72
CA LEU A 19 1.90 1.56 33.04
C LEU A 19 2.03 0.02 33.04
N GLY A 20 2.71 -0.58 32.05
CA GLY A 20 2.82 -2.05 31.93
C GLY A 20 4.12 -2.69 32.45
N TRP A 21 5.08 -1.91 32.94
CA TRP A 21 6.47 -2.38 33.08
C TRP A 21 6.90 -2.83 34.47
N ARG A 22 6.03 -3.18 35.42
CA ARG A 22 6.49 -3.74 36.70
C ARG A 22 5.45 -4.70 37.25
N LEU A 23 5.90 -5.91 37.62
CA LEU A 23 5.19 -6.99 38.34
C LEU A 23 4.56 -8.05 37.41
N GLY A 24 5.24 -9.20 37.30
CA GLY A 24 4.86 -10.31 36.41
C GLY A 24 4.13 -11.47 37.06
N VAL A 25 3.78 -12.46 36.24
CA VAL A 25 3.57 -13.88 36.61
C VAL A 25 3.70 -14.75 35.34
N PRO A 26 4.27 -15.96 35.44
CA PRO A 26 4.66 -16.79 34.30
C PRO A 26 3.58 -17.79 33.86
N ALA A 27 3.79 -18.32 32.65
CA ALA A 27 3.44 -19.64 32.11
C ALA A 27 1.98 -20.12 32.23
N ARG A 28 1.30 -20.32 31.07
CA ARG A 28 0.53 -21.53 30.63
C ARG A 28 0.43 -21.49 29.10
N GLN A 29 1.32 -22.20 28.40
CA GLN A 29 1.07 -23.51 27.77
C GLN A 29 0.14 -23.48 26.56
N ALA A 30 0.76 -23.88 25.46
CA ALA A 30 0.21 -24.33 24.20
C ALA A 30 -1.15 -25.03 24.36
N ALA A 31 -2.16 -24.45 23.71
CA ALA A 31 -3.22 -25.22 23.10
C ALA A 31 -3.05 -25.06 21.58
N GLU A 32 -2.66 -26.17 20.96
CA GLU A 32 -2.60 -26.42 19.53
C GLU A 32 -3.85 -25.86 18.84
N GLN A 33 -3.71 -24.81 18.03
CA GLN A 33 -4.67 -24.51 16.97
C GLN A 33 -3.97 -24.84 15.66
N PRO A 34 -4.58 -25.63 14.75
CA PRO A 34 -3.99 -25.92 13.45
C PRO A 34 -3.70 -24.60 12.76
N SER A 35 -2.41 -24.31 12.62
CA SER A 35 -1.91 -23.12 11.96
C SER A 35 -2.28 -23.24 10.48
N LEU A 36 -3.35 -22.57 10.06
CA LEU A 36 -3.39 -22.08 8.69
C LEU A 36 -2.30 -21.02 8.64
N THR A 37 -1.11 -21.43 8.20
CA THR A 37 0.00 -20.53 7.90
C THR A 37 -0.47 -19.54 6.84
N VAL A 38 -1.08 -18.45 7.26
CA VAL A 38 -0.97 -17.19 6.54
C VAL A 38 0.52 -16.84 6.71
N PRO A 39 1.31 -16.74 5.63
CA PRO A 39 2.68 -16.27 5.77
C PRO A 39 2.62 -14.91 6.46
N GLN A 40 3.14 -14.88 7.69
CA GLN A 40 3.44 -13.67 8.42
C GLN A 40 4.46 -12.92 7.58
N GLN A 41 3.99 -11.99 6.76
CA GLN A 41 4.87 -11.05 6.10
C GLN A 41 5.39 -10.12 7.18
N THR A 42 6.57 -10.47 7.69
CA THR A 42 7.48 -9.58 8.37
C THR A 42 7.55 -8.30 7.56
N THR A 43 6.88 -7.26 8.04
CA THR A 43 7.10 -5.90 7.59
C THR A 43 8.49 -5.51 8.10
N THR A 44 9.53 -5.94 7.38
CA THR A 44 10.84 -5.27 7.47
C THR A 44 10.72 -3.96 6.73
N GLN A 45 10.08 -3.00 7.39
CA GLN A 45 10.25 -1.59 7.14
C GLN A 45 11.69 -1.24 7.50
N ALA A 46 12.60 -1.26 6.51
CA ALA A 46 13.88 -0.56 6.58
C ALA A 46 14.56 -0.58 5.21
N SER A 47 14.24 0.40 4.36
CA SER A 47 15.22 0.96 3.44
C SER A 47 15.19 2.47 3.67
N ALA A 48 16.25 2.99 4.28
CA ALA A 48 16.49 4.40 4.50
C ALA A 48 16.31 5.19 3.17
N PRO A 49 15.84 6.44 3.22
CA PRO A 49 15.72 7.26 2.01
C PRO A 49 17.12 7.48 1.42
N SER A 50 17.45 6.72 0.37
CA SER A 50 18.56 7.06 -0.51
C SER A 50 18.21 8.40 -1.12
N SER A 51 19.00 9.43 -0.81
CA SER A 51 18.87 10.76 -1.40
C SER A 51 19.38 10.71 -2.84
N GLU A 52 18.63 10.03 -3.71
CA GLU A 52 18.82 10.12 -5.14
C GLU A 52 18.12 11.40 -5.63
N PRO A 53 18.75 12.21 -6.50
CA PRO A 53 18.14 13.42 -7.03
C PRO A 53 16.77 13.09 -7.63
N ALA A 54 15.73 13.80 -7.17
CA ALA A 54 14.38 13.66 -7.70
C ALA A 54 14.41 13.90 -9.23
N PRO A 55 13.89 12.98 -10.05
CA PRO A 55 13.75 13.20 -11.48
C PRO A 55 12.97 14.47 -11.79
N ALA A 56 13.27 15.10 -12.93
CA ALA A 56 12.58 16.30 -13.38
C ALA A 56 11.05 16.07 -13.41
N PRO A 57 10.22 17.09 -13.08
CA PRO A 57 8.78 16.91 -12.93
C PRO A 57 8.15 16.48 -14.26
N ARG A 58 7.87 15.18 -14.38
CA ARG A 58 7.09 14.56 -15.45
C ARG A 58 5.63 14.50 -15.03
N SER A 59 4.72 14.84 -15.94
CA SER A 59 3.28 14.80 -15.68
C SER A 59 2.72 13.47 -16.16
N TYR A 60 2.45 12.57 -15.22
CA TYR A 60 1.74 11.32 -15.48
C TYR A 60 0.24 11.55 -15.38
N THR A 61 -0.52 11.04 -16.35
CA THR A 61 -1.94 11.38 -16.53
C THR A 61 -2.88 10.19 -16.43
N THR A 62 -2.41 8.98 -16.73
CA THR A 62 -3.26 7.78 -16.69
C THR A 62 -2.46 6.51 -16.45
N GLY A 63 -3.14 5.46 -15.97
CA GLY A 63 -2.64 4.09 -15.90
C GLY A 63 -3.48 3.14 -16.74
N ALA A 64 -2.82 2.37 -17.61
CA ALA A 64 -3.44 1.37 -18.48
C ALA A 64 -2.96 -0.05 -18.13
N PRO A 65 -3.81 -1.08 -18.30
CA PRO A 65 -3.38 -2.47 -18.16
C PRO A 65 -2.35 -2.82 -19.24
N GLY A 66 -1.21 -3.35 -18.82
CA GLY A 66 -0.13 -3.80 -19.72
C GLY A 66 -0.25 -5.27 -20.14
N ASN A 67 -1.20 -6.03 -19.56
CA ASN A 67 -1.46 -7.42 -19.92
C ASN A 67 -2.92 -7.83 -19.64
N GLY A 68 -3.30 -9.04 -20.07
CA GLY A 68 -4.66 -9.56 -19.91
C GLY A 68 -5.04 -10.02 -18.50
N VAL A 69 -4.10 -10.09 -17.56
CA VAL A 69 -4.38 -10.41 -16.14
C VAL A 69 -4.78 -9.15 -15.36
N THR A 70 -4.40 -7.99 -15.86
CA THR A 70 -4.62 -6.70 -15.22
C THR A 70 -5.93 -6.10 -15.70
N SER A 71 -6.89 -5.93 -14.80
CA SER A 71 -8.16 -5.26 -15.10
C SER A 71 -7.98 -3.74 -15.20
N PRO A 72 -8.74 -3.03 -16.07
CA PRO A 72 -8.70 -1.57 -16.18
C PRO A 72 -8.89 -0.84 -14.84
N GLU A 73 -9.80 -1.32 -13.99
CA GLU A 73 -10.11 -0.74 -12.68
C GLU A 73 -8.92 -0.83 -11.73
N PHE A 74 -8.22 -1.95 -11.76
CA PHE A 74 -7.00 -2.14 -10.97
C PHE A 74 -5.87 -1.22 -11.47
N SER A 75 -5.73 -1.03 -12.78
CA SER A 75 -4.73 -0.11 -13.35
C SER A 75 -4.93 1.33 -12.87
N GLN A 76 -6.17 1.77 -12.73
CA GLN A 76 -6.50 3.11 -12.20
C GLN A 76 -6.18 3.23 -10.70
N ALA A 77 -6.46 2.18 -9.92
CA ALA A 77 -6.08 2.15 -8.51
C ALA A 77 -4.55 2.21 -8.31
N VAL A 78 -3.79 1.51 -9.15
CA VAL A 78 -2.32 1.58 -9.16
C VAL A 78 -1.83 2.96 -9.56
N PHE A 79 -2.43 3.58 -10.58
CA PHE A 79 -2.11 4.95 -10.98
C PHE A 79 -2.32 5.96 -9.86
N GLY A 80 -3.46 5.88 -9.14
CA GLY A 80 -3.71 6.74 -7.98
C GLY A 80 -2.63 6.58 -6.90
N ALA A 81 -2.32 5.35 -6.50
CA ALA A 81 -1.31 5.09 -5.47
C ALA A 81 0.11 5.57 -5.89
N PHE A 82 0.44 5.40 -7.18
CA PHE A 82 1.66 5.94 -7.77
C PHE A 82 1.68 7.48 -7.74
N TYR A 83 0.59 8.13 -8.18
CA TYR A 83 0.51 9.58 -8.26
C TYR A 83 0.67 10.24 -6.89
N GLU A 84 0.05 9.68 -5.84
CA GLU A 84 0.22 10.16 -4.46
C GLU A 84 1.69 10.07 -4.01
N SER A 85 2.34 8.93 -4.26
CA SER A 85 3.75 8.72 -3.88
C SER A 85 4.69 9.63 -4.68
N TYR A 86 4.42 9.79 -5.97
CA TYR A 86 5.18 10.62 -6.88
C TYR A 86 5.00 12.11 -6.56
N SER A 87 3.79 12.57 -6.24
CA SER A 87 3.54 13.95 -5.83
C SER A 87 4.21 14.31 -4.51
N ALA A 88 4.42 13.35 -3.62
CA ALA A 88 5.07 13.58 -2.33
C ALA A 88 6.60 13.60 -2.43
N GLY A 89 7.20 12.69 -3.21
CA GLY A 89 8.65 12.48 -3.26
C GLY A 89 9.34 12.87 -4.57
N GLY A 90 8.59 13.10 -5.64
CA GLY A 90 9.11 13.34 -6.99
C GLY A 90 9.81 12.14 -7.63
N ASN A 91 9.84 10.98 -6.96
CA ASN A 91 10.52 9.79 -7.45
C ASN A 91 9.53 8.86 -8.19
N PRO A 92 9.73 8.56 -9.49
CA PRO A 92 8.91 7.63 -10.24
C PRO A 92 9.24 6.15 -9.97
N ASN A 93 10.36 5.87 -9.29
CA ASN A 93 10.79 4.52 -8.91
C ASN A 93 10.36 4.22 -7.47
N VAL A 94 9.12 3.79 -7.30
CA VAL A 94 8.48 3.60 -5.99
C VAL A 94 7.81 2.24 -5.88
N THR A 95 7.68 1.73 -4.66
CA THR A 95 6.82 0.58 -4.35
C THR A 95 5.54 1.09 -3.71
N VAL A 96 4.39 0.68 -4.24
CA VAL A 96 3.07 1.15 -3.82
C VAL A 96 2.15 -0.03 -3.50
N ASN A 97 1.16 0.21 -2.65
CA ASN A 97 0.09 -0.73 -2.35
C ASN A 97 -1.21 -0.24 -3.00
N ALA A 98 -1.79 -1.07 -3.86
CA ALA A 98 -3.02 -0.74 -4.59
C ALA A 98 -4.13 -1.74 -4.29
N TYR A 99 -5.29 -1.24 -3.87
CA TYR A 99 -6.47 -2.06 -3.67
C TYR A 99 -7.15 -2.38 -5.01
N SER A 100 -7.46 -3.65 -5.25
CA SER A 100 -8.17 -4.11 -6.44
C SER A 100 -9.67 -4.17 -6.19
N PRO A 101 -10.50 -3.36 -6.88
CA PRO A 101 -11.96 -3.46 -6.79
C PRO A 101 -12.50 -4.78 -7.35
N VAL A 102 -11.76 -5.42 -8.26
CA VAL A 102 -12.17 -6.67 -8.91
C VAL A 102 -12.01 -7.86 -7.98
N THR A 103 -10.87 -7.94 -7.27
CA THR A 103 -10.55 -9.08 -6.40
C THR A 103 -10.73 -8.79 -4.91
N HIS A 104 -10.97 -7.53 -4.54
CA HIS A 104 -11.08 -7.06 -3.16
C HIS A 104 -9.82 -7.30 -2.31
N ILE A 105 -8.67 -7.35 -2.96
CA ILE A 105 -7.36 -7.61 -2.35
C ILE A 105 -6.42 -6.43 -2.64
N THR A 106 -5.57 -6.09 -1.68
CA THR A 106 -4.48 -5.13 -1.87
C THR A 106 -3.23 -5.83 -2.39
N TYR A 107 -2.69 -5.34 -3.51
CA TYR A 107 -1.46 -5.85 -4.10
C TYR A 107 -0.32 -4.85 -3.96
N THR A 108 0.88 -5.39 -3.72
CA THR A 108 2.12 -4.62 -3.78
C THR A 108 2.60 -4.56 -5.22
N MET A 109 2.87 -3.36 -5.71
CA MET A 109 3.35 -3.06 -7.06
C MET A 109 4.66 -2.29 -6.98
N THR A 110 5.64 -2.68 -7.78
CA THR A 110 6.92 -1.97 -7.96
C THR A 110 6.87 -1.20 -9.26
N CYS A 111 6.88 0.13 -9.16
CA CYS A 111 6.90 1.05 -10.28
C CYS A 111 8.33 1.43 -10.62
N ARG A 112 8.67 1.37 -11.91
CA ARG A 112 9.97 1.77 -12.44
C ARG A 112 9.80 2.60 -13.69
N GLU A 113 10.54 3.70 -13.77
CA GLU A 113 10.58 4.51 -14.98
C GLU A 113 11.30 3.74 -16.10
N THR A 114 10.66 3.66 -17.26
CA THR A 114 11.16 2.97 -18.45
C THR A 114 11.03 3.91 -19.65
N GLY A 115 12.07 4.69 -19.93
CA GLY A 115 12.05 5.68 -21.01
C GLY A 115 11.05 6.80 -20.70
N SER A 116 9.95 6.87 -21.47
CA SER A 116 8.95 7.93 -21.32
C SER A 116 7.77 7.56 -20.41
N THR A 117 7.68 6.32 -19.94
CA THR A 117 6.57 5.80 -19.13
C THR A 117 7.07 5.20 -17.82
N VAL A 118 6.16 4.89 -16.90
CA VAL A 118 6.45 4.11 -15.70
C VAL A 118 5.74 2.76 -15.82
N THR A 119 6.49 1.68 -15.66
CA THR A 119 5.95 0.33 -15.63
C THR A 119 5.86 -0.13 -14.19
N CYS A 120 4.65 -0.38 -13.71
CA CYS A 120 4.40 -0.97 -12.40
C CYS A 120 4.12 -2.47 -12.57
N THR A 121 4.90 -3.30 -11.88
CA THR A 121 4.72 -4.76 -11.86
C THR A 121 4.59 -5.29 -10.45
N GLY A 122 3.76 -6.32 -10.25
CA GLY A 122 3.55 -6.88 -8.91
C GLY A 122 2.38 -7.83 -8.81
N GLY A 123 2.08 -8.26 -7.58
CA GLY A 123 1.00 -9.20 -7.28
C GLY A 123 1.00 -10.45 -8.17
N ASN A 124 -0.16 -10.75 -8.76
CA ASN A 124 -0.41 -11.90 -9.64
C ASN A 124 0.12 -11.71 -11.08
N ASN A 125 1.38 -11.29 -11.25
CA ASN A 125 1.94 -10.90 -12.56
C ASN A 125 1.16 -9.74 -13.21
N ALA A 126 0.62 -8.83 -12.39
CA ALA A 126 -0.03 -7.64 -12.90
C ALA A 126 1.01 -6.70 -13.50
N VAL A 127 0.66 -6.07 -14.61
CA VAL A 127 1.49 -5.09 -15.31
C VAL A 127 0.61 -3.88 -15.60
N VAL A 128 1.03 -2.71 -15.14
CA VAL A 128 0.37 -1.43 -15.38
C VAL A 128 1.38 -0.49 -16.01
N VAL A 129 0.98 0.19 -17.08
CA VAL A 129 1.80 1.21 -17.75
C VAL A 129 1.19 2.57 -17.47
N ILE A 130 2.01 3.47 -16.93
CA ILE A 130 1.64 4.84 -16.58
C ILE A 130 2.34 5.79 -17.53
N SER A 131 1.58 6.72 -18.11
CA SER A 131 2.03 7.71 -19.09
C SER A 131 1.59 9.12 -18.73
#